data_AF-A0A8J9YKS8-F1
#
_entry.id   AF-A0A8J9YKS8-F1
#
_cell.length_a   1.000
_cell.length_b   1.000
_cell.length_c   1.000
_cell.angle_alpha   90.00
_cell.angle_beta   90.00
_cell.angle_gamma   90.00
#
_symmetry.space_group_name_H-M   'P 1'
#
loop_
_entity.id
_entity.type
_entity.pdbx_description
1 polymer ?
#
loop_
_entity_poly.entity_id
_entity_poly.type
_entity_poly.pdbx_seq_one_letter_code
_entity_poly.pdbx_strand_id
1 'polypeptide(L)'
;MSCPGEDHDYVNIIIDFSSWCTHFRAELLEPLFRSLDNLFGFQNVYGFTHLFPLISTLLFQDRYEPPDQDINGDPVEGPRCVVGPEAWLEGLRQKGWTLATILIILRAAHACDTTASLLGQGDNQIIVLRIPSSEYLNERGLTPDTYTQQFLTVLEQICTESGIVIKVPESWVSKRLLEYGRKYFIDGVGVQVSGAIKKASRLTSEANQAVYTLNTVLAGLFSSGASVASDDITAIPAYMITVFEAANLLWRYHPEFLTMSDEWMTTLLMMNRSIGGYPVVLYPQFALRATQDTLSLGLSVMKHLLLRPQFRDCVYQLLDITRFSHLDYTQLIKDPGSIPLNIPPQPENFTVADEEKERLKRDLLSIKPTNPKLLCKLWQLSNIGVREKVIGKFTTSRSIQSASLGTWIDEKSLLTTIQAYETRISRHYIKAKNRPFTKVLENCPCVTALTQKTRETLWGIPLEGITMPTLSDKLILKSWDNIDDTTVPSSIMLGWSGTSEKNCFYERGPRTPYIGSQTRVRTKRAALQVLEVGSMIENIKTLFEAKSWVKACESDVYVIYL
;
A
#
# COMPACT_ATOMS: atom_id res chain seq x y z
N MET A 1 -18.77 17.30 -4.79
CA MET A 1 -19.21 17.49 -6.20
C MET A 1 -20.42 16.59 -6.39
N SER A 2 -21.66 17.04 -6.36
CA SER A 2 -22.28 18.37 -6.44
C SER A 2 -23.17 18.67 -5.21
N CYS A 3 -23.44 19.96 -4.97
CA CYS A 3 -24.56 20.41 -4.14
C CYS A 3 -25.88 20.14 -4.90
N PRO A 4 -26.98 19.80 -4.22
CA PRO A 4 -28.28 19.62 -4.87
C PRO A 4 -28.82 21.00 -5.29
N GLY A 5 -28.91 21.28 -6.59
CA GLY A 5 -29.50 22.54 -7.07
C GLY A 5 -29.20 22.96 -8.52
N GLU A 6 -28.25 22.35 -9.23
CA GLU A 6 -28.01 22.68 -10.64
C GLU A 6 -28.09 21.41 -11.51
N ASP A 7 -29.05 21.37 -12.44
CA ASP A 7 -29.24 20.35 -13.49
C ASP A 7 -28.10 20.42 -14.51
N HIS A 8 -26.92 19.97 -14.12
CA HIS A 8 -25.80 19.77 -15.03
C HIS A 8 -25.51 18.28 -15.16
N ASP A 9 -25.84 17.75 -16.33
CA ASP A 9 -25.49 16.39 -16.72
C ASP A 9 -24.00 16.31 -17.13
N TYR A 10 -23.41 15.15 -16.89
CA TYR A 10 -22.03 14.86 -17.28
C TYR A 10 -21.99 13.62 -18.17
N VAL A 11 -21.05 13.61 -19.09
CA VAL A 11 -20.74 12.46 -19.94
C VAL A 11 -19.28 12.08 -19.73
N ASN A 12 -19.02 10.80 -19.48
CA ASN A 12 -17.66 10.26 -19.40
C ASN A 12 -17.24 9.80 -20.80
N ILE A 13 -16.11 10.31 -21.26
CA ILE A 13 -15.46 9.90 -22.50
C ILE A 13 -14.16 9.22 -22.10
N ILE A 14 -14.02 7.95 -22.46
CA ILE A 14 -12.83 7.15 -22.22
C ILE A 14 -12.09 7.06 -23.55
N ILE A 15 -10.85 7.56 -23.57
CA ILE A 15 -10.02 7.61 -24.76
C ILE A 15 -8.84 6.69 -24.56
N ASP A 16 -8.65 5.83 -25.56
CA ASP A 16 -7.44 5.05 -25.73
C ASP A 16 -6.66 5.52 -26.96
N PHE A 17 -5.34 5.62 -26.83
CA PHE A 17 -4.46 6.14 -27.87
C PHE A 17 -3.61 4.99 -28.44
N SER A 18 -3.50 4.94 -29.77
CA SER A 18 -2.68 3.93 -30.43
C SER A 18 -1.20 4.20 -30.16
N SER A 19 -0.47 3.22 -29.64
CA SER A 19 0.99 3.31 -29.37
C SER A 19 1.40 4.67 -28.79
N TRP A 20 0.66 5.13 -27.77
CA TRP A 20 0.70 6.50 -27.26
C TRP A 20 2.13 7.04 -27.05
N CYS A 21 3.01 6.24 -26.45
CA CYS A 21 4.40 6.61 -26.16
C CYS A 21 5.22 6.92 -27.42
N THR A 22 4.99 6.19 -28.51
CA THR A 22 5.84 6.25 -29.71
C THR A 22 5.42 7.36 -30.68
N HIS A 23 4.34 8.09 -30.40
CA HIS A 23 3.87 9.20 -31.25
C HIS A 23 4.43 10.55 -30.83
N PHE A 24 4.96 10.67 -29.61
CA PHE A 24 5.55 11.93 -29.16
C PHE A 24 6.87 12.21 -29.88
N ARG A 25 6.92 13.35 -30.56
CA ARG A 25 8.10 13.88 -31.25
C ARG A 25 8.65 15.11 -30.54
N ALA A 26 9.92 15.43 -30.81
CA ALA A 26 10.59 16.57 -30.19
C ALA A 26 9.90 17.89 -30.53
N GLU A 27 9.46 18.05 -31.77
CA GLU A 27 8.82 19.24 -32.32
C GLU A 27 7.51 19.58 -31.58
N LEU A 28 6.72 18.56 -31.23
CA LEU A 28 5.48 18.75 -30.47
C LEU A 28 5.75 19.18 -29.02
N LEU A 29 6.78 18.59 -28.40
CA LEU A 29 7.04 18.73 -26.97
C LEU A 29 7.97 19.88 -26.62
N GLU A 30 8.76 20.37 -27.57
CA GLU A 30 9.76 21.42 -27.37
C GLU A 30 9.18 22.67 -26.66
N PRO A 31 8.00 23.22 -27.05
CA PRO A 31 7.46 24.40 -26.36
C PRO A 31 7.09 24.13 -24.89
N LEU A 32 6.55 22.94 -24.61
CA LEU A 32 6.18 22.52 -23.26
C LEU A 32 7.43 22.32 -22.41
N PHE A 33 8.42 21.62 -22.94
CA PHE A 33 9.63 21.26 -22.20
C PHE A 33 10.56 22.46 -21.99
N ARG A 34 10.62 23.38 -22.93
CA ARG A 34 11.26 24.68 -22.73
C ARG A 34 10.60 25.48 -21.61
N SER A 35 9.28 25.43 -21.50
CA SER A 35 8.56 26.07 -20.39
C SER A 35 8.89 25.43 -19.04
N LEU A 36 9.06 24.10 -19.00
CA LEU A 36 9.52 23.39 -17.80
C LEU A 36 10.97 23.72 -17.46
N ASP A 37 11.87 23.76 -18.45
CA ASP A 37 13.26 24.17 -18.26
C ASP A 37 13.33 25.57 -17.64
N ASN A 38 12.60 26.54 -18.19
CA ASN A 38 12.51 27.90 -17.64
C ASN A 38 11.98 27.92 -16.20
N LEU A 39 10.94 27.14 -15.90
CA LEU A 39 10.33 27.08 -14.57
C LEU A 39 11.32 26.59 -13.50
N PHE A 40 12.15 25.61 -13.84
CA PHE A 40 13.14 25.05 -12.92
C PHE A 40 14.52 25.73 -13.00
N GLY A 41 14.69 26.72 -13.87
CA GLY A 41 15.96 27.41 -14.08
C GLY A 41 17.01 26.57 -14.81
N PHE A 42 16.58 25.59 -15.62
CA PHE A 42 17.44 24.76 -16.44
C PHE A 42 17.57 25.29 -17.86
N GLN A 43 18.60 24.82 -18.57
CA GLN A 43 18.81 25.07 -19.99
C GLN A 43 18.78 23.74 -20.74
N ASN A 44 17.68 23.50 -21.47
CA ASN A 44 17.48 22.33 -22.33
C ASN A 44 17.64 20.96 -21.64
N VAL A 45 17.33 20.86 -20.33
CA VAL A 45 17.39 19.58 -19.62
C VAL A 45 16.18 18.73 -19.96
N TYR A 46 14.99 19.32 -20.02
CA TYR A 46 13.77 18.63 -20.44
C TYR A 46 13.70 18.53 -21.97
N GLY A 47 14.02 19.58 -22.71
CA GLY A 47 13.99 19.57 -24.18
C GLY A 47 14.87 18.47 -24.79
N PHE A 48 16.12 18.37 -24.33
CA PHE A 48 17.09 17.37 -24.80
C PHE A 48 16.60 15.92 -24.65
N THR A 49 15.64 15.67 -23.77
CA THR A 49 15.13 14.31 -23.56
C THR A 49 14.51 13.71 -24.81
N HIS A 50 13.94 14.50 -25.73
CA HIS A 50 13.38 13.97 -26.98
C HIS A 50 14.34 14.07 -28.17
N LEU A 51 15.50 14.70 -27.98
CA LEU A 51 16.60 14.68 -28.94
C LEU A 51 17.54 13.48 -28.70
N PHE A 52 17.64 13.01 -27.44
CA PHE A 52 18.52 11.90 -27.08
C PHE A 52 18.21 10.57 -27.80
N PRO A 53 16.94 10.17 -28.04
CA PRO A 53 16.62 9.00 -28.86
C PRO A 53 17.35 8.99 -30.20
N LEU A 54 17.40 10.13 -30.89
CA LEU A 54 17.96 10.28 -32.24
C LEU A 54 19.47 10.02 -32.32
N ILE A 55 20.17 10.09 -31.20
CA ILE A 55 21.62 9.82 -31.10
C ILE A 55 21.92 8.53 -30.33
N SER A 56 20.89 7.73 -30.04
CA SER A 56 20.99 6.48 -29.29
C SER A 56 20.74 5.27 -30.19
N THR A 57 21.18 4.10 -29.74
CA THR A 57 20.88 2.82 -30.39
C THR A 57 20.07 1.96 -29.45
N LEU A 58 18.90 1.49 -29.91
CA LEU A 58 18.08 0.53 -29.20
C LEU A 58 18.49 -0.88 -29.61
N LEU A 59 18.88 -1.68 -28.63
CA LEU A 59 19.24 -3.07 -28.83
C LEU A 59 18.20 -3.96 -28.16
N PHE A 60 17.68 -4.93 -28.91
CA PHE A 60 16.86 -5.98 -28.33
C PHE A 60 17.77 -6.99 -27.66
N GLN A 61 17.78 -6.99 -26.32
CA GLN A 61 18.64 -7.87 -25.54
C GLN A 61 18.04 -9.28 -25.48
N ASP A 62 18.57 -10.17 -26.29
CA ASP A 62 18.32 -11.60 -26.25
C ASP A 62 19.65 -12.35 -26.18
N ARG A 63 19.76 -13.28 -25.23
CA ARG A 63 20.99 -14.03 -25.01
C ARG A 63 21.28 -15.02 -26.14
N TYR A 64 20.24 -15.54 -26.78
CA TYR A 64 20.35 -16.63 -27.74
C TYR A 64 20.38 -16.14 -29.19
N GLU A 65 19.90 -14.93 -29.43
CA GLU A 65 19.86 -14.32 -30.76
C GLU A 65 20.18 -12.82 -30.63
N PRO A 66 21.46 -12.48 -30.40
CA PRO A 66 21.89 -11.08 -30.35
C PRO A 66 21.75 -10.42 -31.74
N PRO A 67 21.78 -9.07 -31.80
CA PRO A 67 21.87 -8.37 -33.09
C PRO A 67 23.11 -8.80 -33.87
N ASP A 68 23.02 -8.77 -35.20
CA ASP A 68 24.19 -8.97 -36.07
C ASP A 68 25.25 -7.92 -35.75
N GLN A 69 26.51 -8.32 -35.84
CA GLN A 69 27.66 -7.46 -35.54
C GLN A 69 28.51 -7.27 -36.78
N ASP A 70 29.08 -6.09 -36.93
CA ASP A 70 30.05 -5.80 -37.97
C ASP A 70 31.44 -6.39 -37.64
N ILE A 71 32.43 -6.13 -38.49
CA ILE A 71 33.80 -6.61 -38.29
C ILE A 71 34.47 -6.07 -37.00
N ASN A 72 33.98 -4.95 -36.47
CA ASN A 72 34.48 -4.31 -35.25
C ASN A 72 33.73 -4.78 -33.99
N GLY A 73 32.66 -5.56 -34.15
CA GLY A 73 31.79 -6.01 -33.07
C GLY A 73 30.64 -5.04 -32.76
N ASP A 74 30.46 -3.99 -33.56
CA ASP A 74 29.39 -3.02 -33.40
C ASP A 74 28.06 -3.59 -33.94
N PRO A 75 26.93 -3.36 -33.26
CA PRO A 75 25.64 -3.88 -33.68
C PRO A 75 25.18 -3.21 -34.98
N VAL A 76 24.82 -4.03 -35.97
CA VAL A 76 24.33 -3.59 -37.28
C VAL A 76 22.84 -3.31 -37.21
N GLU A 77 22.39 -2.24 -37.87
CA GLU A 77 20.97 -1.89 -37.95
C GLU A 77 20.14 -3.03 -38.56
N GLY A 78 19.03 -3.37 -37.92
CA GLY A 78 18.18 -4.48 -38.30
C GLY A 78 17.02 -4.69 -37.33
N PRO A 79 16.32 -5.84 -37.40
CA PRO A 79 15.13 -6.10 -36.57
C PRO A 79 15.38 -6.05 -35.06
N ARG A 80 16.63 -6.27 -34.62
CA ARG A 80 17.05 -6.30 -33.21
C ARG A 80 17.95 -5.11 -32.83
N CYS A 81 18.23 -4.19 -33.75
CA CYS A 81 19.05 -3.01 -33.53
C CYS A 81 18.49 -1.83 -34.32
N VAL A 82 18.00 -0.81 -33.63
CA VAL A 82 17.46 0.42 -34.25
C VAL A 82 18.35 1.59 -33.86
N VAL A 83 18.96 2.24 -34.84
CA VAL A 83 19.81 3.41 -34.63
C VAL A 83 18.94 4.67 -34.77
N GLY A 84 19.05 5.58 -33.81
CA GLY A 84 18.37 6.88 -33.83
C GLY A 84 16.84 6.83 -33.85
N PRO A 85 16.16 6.08 -32.96
CA PRO A 85 14.70 6.09 -32.90
C PRO A 85 14.14 7.51 -32.71
N GLU A 86 13.03 7.81 -33.38
CA GLU A 86 12.39 9.13 -33.31
C GLU A 86 11.58 9.39 -32.02
N ALA A 87 11.36 8.34 -31.22
CA ALA A 87 10.57 8.41 -29.99
C ALA A 87 11.11 7.43 -28.94
N TRP A 88 10.76 7.70 -27.69
CA TRP A 88 11.04 6.77 -26.59
C TRP A 88 10.01 5.64 -26.51
N LEU A 89 10.41 4.59 -25.78
CA LEU A 89 9.58 3.44 -25.46
C LEU A 89 8.78 3.65 -24.16
N GLU A 90 7.94 2.67 -23.84
CA GLU A 90 7.11 2.67 -22.64
C GLU A 90 7.91 2.83 -21.34
N GLY A 91 7.34 3.56 -20.38
CA GLY A 91 7.91 3.73 -19.04
C GLY A 91 8.84 4.94 -18.88
N LEU A 92 9.30 5.54 -19.97
CA LEU A 92 10.06 6.79 -19.96
C LEU A 92 9.13 7.98 -20.11
N ARG A 93 9.46 9.11 -19.47
CA ARG A 93 8.81 10.43 -19.63
C ARG A 93 7.26 10.49 -19.57
N GLN A 94 6.60 9.45 -19.07
CA GLN A 94 5.13 9.33 -18.99
C GLN A 94 4.44 10.57 -18.41
N LYS A 95 4.99 11.18 -17.35
CA LYS A 95 4.40 12.39 -16.74
C LYS A 95 4.37 13.59 -17.69
N GLY A 96 5.44 13.78 -18.48
CA GLY A 96 5.54 14.88 -19.44
C GLY A 96 4.56 14.68 -20.60
N TRP A 97 4.45 13.46 -21.09
CA TRP A 97 3.49 13.08 -22.13
C TRP A 97 2.04 13.21 -21.67
N THR A 98 1.72 12.77 -20.45
CA THR A 98 0.38 12.97 -19.87
C THR A 98 0.04 14.45 -19.76
N LEU A 99 1.00 15.31 -19.37
CA LEU A 99 0.79 16.76 -19.35
C LEU A 99 0.50 17.32 -20.74
N ALA A 100 1.24 16.89 -21.77
CA ALA A 100 0.98 17.31 -23.15
C ALA A 100 -0.42 16.88 -23.62
N THR A 101 -0.82 15.64 -23.36
CA THR A 101 -2.17 15.15 -23.70
C THR A 101 -3.26 15.92 -22.95
N ILE A 102 -3.06 16.25 -21.68
CA ILE A 102 -3.99 17.09 -20.91
C ILE A 102 -4.16 18.46 -21.57
N LEU A 103 -3.06 19.10 -21.99
CA LEU A 103 -3.11 20.40 -22.67
C LEU A 103 -3.84 20.34 -24.02
N ILE A 104 -3.65 19.27 -24.79
CA ILE A 104 -4.37 19.02 -26.05
C ILE A 104 -5.89 18.93 -25.79
N ILE A 105 -6.30 18.17 -24.77
CA ILE A 105 -7.71 18.03 -24.43
C ILE A 105 -8.30 19.35 -23.93
N LEU A 106 -7.57 20.10 -23.10
CA LEU A 106 -8.01 21.42 -22.63
C LEU A 106 -8.14 22.43 -23.79
N ARG A 107 -7.26 22.34 -24.80
CA ARG A 107 -7.39 23.13 -26.02
C ARG A 107 -8.65 22.78 -26.80
N ALA A 108 -9.00 21.49 -26.91
CA ALA A 108 -10.26 21.07 -27.53
C ALA A 108 -11.48 21.60 -26.75
N ALA A 109 -11.45 21.52 -25.42
CA ALA A 109 -12.51 22.06 -24.56
C ALA A 109 -12.68 23.58 -24.75
N HIS A 110 -11.57 24.31 -24.82
CA HIS A 110 -11.59 25.75 -25.11
C HIS A 110 -12.15 26.06 -26.50
N ALA A 111 -11.80 25.27 -27.53
CA ALA A 111 -12.32 25.44 -28.88
C ALA A 111 -13.84 25.20 -28.98
N CYS A 112 -14.38 24.32 -28.13
CA CYS A 112 -15.81 24.05 -28.02
C CYS A 112 -16.55 24.94 -27.01
N ASP A 113 -15.88 25.94 -26.42
CA ASP A 113 -16.43 26.82 -25.38
C ASP A 113 -17.04 26.02 -24.20
N THR A 114 -16.30 25.02 -23.71
CA THR A 114 -16.77 24.12 -22.66
C THR A 114 -15.71 23.82 -21.60
N THR A 115 -16.16 23.18 -20.53
CA THR A 115 -15.30 22.75 -19.42
C THR A 115 -15.23 21.23 -19.37
N ALA A 116 -14.01 20.70 -19.39
CA ALA A 116 -13.74 19.27 -19.23
C ALA A 116 -12.91 19.04 -17.96
N SER A 117 -13.35 18.10 -17.12
CA SER A 117 -12.52 17.58 -16.02
C SER A 117 -11.77 16.34 -16.46
N LEU A 118 -10.49 16.23 -16.10
CA LEU A 118 -9.60 15.21 -16.64
C LEU A 118 -9.08 14.29 -15.55
N LEU A 119 -9.08 12.99 -15.82
CA LEU A 119 -8.43 11.96 -15.01
C LEU A 119 -7.54 11.15 -15.95
N GLY A 120 -6.23 11.16 -15.71
CA GLY A 120 -5.27 10.52 -16.60
C GLY A 120 -4.21 9.73 -15.84
N GLN A 121 -3.82 8.58 -16.38
CA GLN A 121 -2.69 7.81 -15.89
C GLN A 121 -1.86 7.28 -17.08
N GLY A 122 -1.09 8.14 -17.74
CA GLY A 122 -0.33 7.75 -18.92
C GLY A 122 -1.16 7.85 -20.20
N ASP A 123 -1.34 6.73 -20.88
CA ASP A 123 -2.11 6.55 -22.12
C ASP A 123 -3.63 6.62 -21.90
N ASN A 124 -4.11 6.02 -20.82
CA ASN A 124 -5.52 5.97 -20.48
C ASN A 124 -5.98 7.33 -19.96
N GLN A 125 -6.83 8.01 -20.74
CA GLN A 125 -7.38 9.33 -20.42
C GLN A 125 -8.90 9.28 -20.32
N ILE A 126 -9.43 9.93 -19.29
CA ILE A 126 -10.86 10.10 -19.09
C ILE A 126 -11.17 11.59 -19.11
N ILE A 127 -12.15 11.93 -19.93
CA ILE A 127 -12.71 13.27 -20.02
C ILE A 127 -14.12 13.21 -19.45
N VAL A 128 -14.34 13.93 -18.35
CA VAL A 128 -15.67 14.18 -17.80
C VAL A 128 -16.14 15.50 -18.41
N LEU A 129 -16.91 15.39 -19.49
CA LEU A 129 -17.44 16.52 -20.24
C LEU A 129 -18.72 17.02 -19.56
N ARG A 130 -18.78 18.32 -19.28
CA ARG A 130 -20.00 18.96 -18.78
C ARG A 130 -20.96 19.18 -19.95
N ILE A 131 -22.18 18.68 -19.81
CA ILE A 131 -23.26 18.94 -20.75
C ILE A 131 -23.97 20.24 -20.34
N PRO A 132 -24.15 21.21 -21.26
CA PRO A 132 -24.93 22.43 -21.01
C PRO A 132 -26.39 22.14 -20.66
N SER A 133 -27.10 23.15 -20.16
CA SER A 133 -28.55 23.02 -19.90
C SER A 133 -29.33 22.67 -21.16
N SER A 134 -30.47 21.98 -20.99
CA SER A 134 -31.36 21.62 -22.10
C SER A 134 -31.83 22.84 -22.90
N GLU A 135 -31.99 24.00 -22.25
CA GLU A 135 -32.34 25.27 -22.91
C GLU A 135 -31.27 25.70 -23.91
N TYR A 136 -30.00 25.73 -23.49
CA TYR A 136 -28.86 26.06 -24.35
C TYR A 136 -28.72 25.10 -25.54
N LEU A 137 -28.93 23.80 -25.28
CA LEU A 137 -28.88 22.78 -26.33
C LEU A 137 -30.00 22.98 -27.35
N ASN A 138 -31.22 23.25 -26.89
CA ASN A 138 -32.38 23.47 -27.75
C ASN A 138 -32.24 24.72 -28.62
N GLU A 139 -31.72 25.83 -28.08
CA GLU A 139 -31.44 27.06 -28.84
C GLU A 139 -30.52 26.82 -30.05
N ARG A 140 -29.58 25.87 -29.92
CA ARG A 140 -28.64 25.50 -30.98
C ARG A 140 -29.07 24.28 -31.79
N GLY A 141 -30.25 23.71 -31.52
CA GLY A 141 -30.72 22.49 -32.16
C GLY A 141 -29.81 21.28 -31.90
N LEU A 142 -29.13 21.24 -30.75
CA LEU A 142 -28.22 20.17 -30.36
C LEU A 142 -28.89 19.21 -29.37
N THR A 143 -28.44 17.96 -29.36
CA THR A 143 -28.71 17.00 -28.31
C THR A 143 -27.42 16.77 -27.52
N PRO A 144 -27.47 16.22 -26.29
CA PRO A 144 -26.25 15.87 -25.54
C PRO A 144 -25.29 14.98 -26.34
N ASP A 145 -25.85 14.08 -27.17
CA ASP A 145 -25.07 13.15 -27.96
C ASP A 145 -24.42 13.85 -29.16
N THR A 146 -25.13 14.74 -29.87
CA THR A 146 -24.52 15.51 -30.98
C THR A 146 -23.49 16.50 -30.48
N TYR A 147 -23.72 17.13 -29.32
CA TYR A 147 -22.74 17.97 -28.64
C TYR A 147 -21.47 17.20 -28.27
N THR A 148 -21.62 15.99 -27.73
CA THR A 148 -20.46 15.13 -27.39
C THR A 148 -19.70 14.72 -28.65
N GLN A 149 -20.38 14.39 -29.73
CA GLN A 149 -19.73 14.07 -31.01
C GLN A 149 -18.98 15.26 -31.59
N GLN A 150 -19.53 16.48 -31.52
CA GLN A 150 -18.82 17.69 -31.94
C GLN A 150 -17.51 17.88 -31.18
N PHE A 151 -17.53 17.70 -29.85
CA PHE A 151 -16.32 17.75 -29.04
C PHE A 151 -15.29 16.68 -29.44
N LEU A 152 -15.74 15.44 -29.68
CA LEU A 152 -14.86 14.34 -30.13
C LEU A 152 -14.22 14.63 -31.49
N THR A 153 -14.97 15.19 -32.45
CA THR A 153 -14.44 15.57 -33.77
C THR A 153 -13.36 16.64 -33.66
N VAL A 154 -13.59 17.68 -32.84
CA VAL A 154 -12.59 18.72 -32.59
C VAL A 154 -11.35 18.14 -31.92
N LEU A 155 -11.53 17.25 -30.94
CA LEU A 155 -10.43 16.59 -30.27
C LEU A 155 -9.61 15.70 -31.22
N GLU A 156 -10.27 14.90 -32.06
CA GLU A 156 -9.64 14.05 -33.06
C GLU A 156 -8.83 14.88 -34.07
N GLN A 157 -9.37 16.02 -34.51
CA GLN A 157 -8.64 16.95 -35.38
C GLN A 157 -7.36 17.46 -34.70
N ILE A 158 -7.45 17.97 -33.47
CA ILE A 158 -6.28 18.52 -32.75
C ILE A 158 -5.26 17.41 -32.45
N CYS A 159 -5.70 16.20 -32.09
CA CYS A 159 -4.83 15.05 -31.91
C CYS A 159 -4.10 14.69 -33.20
N THR A 160 -4.81 14.66 -34.33
CA THR A 160 -4.22 14.39 -35.66
C THR A 160 -3.19 15.46 -36.05
N GLU A 161 -3.50 16.75 -35.83
CA GLU A 161 -2.55 17.85 -36.02
C GLU A 161 -1.32 17.74 -35.10
N SER A 162 -1.48 17.11 -33.94
CA SER A 162 -0.40 16.83 -32.98
C SER A 162 0.33 15.51 -33.25
N GLY A 163 -0.05 14.76 -34.29
CA GLY A 163 0.55 13.45 -34.60
C GLY A 163 0.16 12.32 -33.63
N ILE A 164 -0.88 12.51 -32.81
CA ILE A 164 -1.39 11.52 -31.86
C ILE A 164 -2.65 10.86 -32.42
N VAL A 165 -2.69 9.54 -32.43
CA VAL A 165 -3.81 8.78 -33.02
C VAL A 165 -4.73 8.24 -31.92
N ILE A 166 -6.01 8.64 -31.97
CA ILE A 166 -7.06 8.07 -31.12
C ILE A 166 -7.49 6.72 -31.69
N LYS A 167 -7.59 5.71 -30.83
CA LYS A 167 -8.06 4.38 -31.20
C LYS A 167 -9.57 4.30 -31.04
N VAL A 168 -10.29 4.74 -32.07
CA VAL A 168 -11.77 4.83 -32.07
C VAL A 168 -12.46 3.53 -31.62
N PRO A 169 -12.06 2.31 -32.06
CA PRO A 169 -12.73 1.08 -31.63
C PRO A 169 -12.58 0.75 -30.14
N GLU A 170 -11.59 1.33 -29.46
CA GLU A 170 -11.32 1.10 -28.03
C GLU A 170 -11.70 2.32 -27.16
N SER A 171 -12.12 3.41 -27.80
CA SER A 171 -12.63 4.60 -27.15
C SER A 171 -14.16 4.55 -27.06
N TRP A 172 -14.73 4.97 -25.94
CA TRP A 172 -16.17 4.88 -25.70
C TRP A 172 -16.71 6.01 -24.83
N VAL A 173 -18.01 6.21 -24.91
CA VAL A 173 -18.74 7.27 -24.22
C VAL A 173 -19.82 6.67 -23.35
N SER A 174 -19.97 7.14 -22.12
CA SER A 174 -21.07 6.72 -21.24
C SER A 174 -21.49 7.78 -20.24
N LYS A 175 -22.80 7.87 -20.00
CA LYS A 175 -23.40 8.70 -18.95
C LYS A 175 -23.33 8.03 -17.57
N ARG A 176 -23.27 6.69 -17.53
CA ARG A 176 -23.39 5.91 -16.28
C ARG A 176 -22.11 5.18 -15.89
N LEU A 177 -21.45 4.55 -16.85
CA LEU A 177 -20.24 3.76 -16.60
C LEU A 177 -19.01 4.65 -16.70
N LEU A 178 -18.10 4.49 -15.76
CA LEU A 178 -16.79 5.14 -15.73
C LEU A 178 -15.73 4.06 -15.50
N GLU A 179 -14.73 3.98 -16.36
CA GLU A 179 -13.56 3.12 -16.13
C GLU A 179 -12.35 3.98 -15.80
N TYR A 180 -11.67 3.72 -14.68
CA TYR A 180 -10.38 4.33 -14.34
C TYR A 180 -9.41 3.29 -13.77
N GLY A 181 -8.25 3.13 -14.41
CA GLY A 181 -7.22 2.19 -13.94
C GLY A 181 -7.70 0.73 -13.87
N ARG A 182 -8.51 0.30 -14.86
CA ARG A 182 -9.18 -1.01 -14.92
C ARG A 182 -10.14 -1.28 -13.75
N LYS A 183 -10.63 -0.23 -13.11
CA LYS A 183 -11.75 -0.27 -12.15
C LYS A 183 -12.96 0.39 -12.79
N TYR A 184 -14.11 -0.25 -12.63
CA TYR A 184 -15.37 0.24 -13.17
C TYR A 184 -16.20 0.85 -12.05
N PHE A 185 -16.86 1.96 -12.36
CA PHE A 185 -17.76 2.68 -11.48
C PHE A 185 -19.10 2.92 -12.20
N ILE A 186 -20.21 2.71 -11.50
CA ILE A 186 -21.57 2.92 -12.00
C ILE A 186 -22.15 4.19 -11.36
N ASP A 187 -22.91 4.94 -12.16
CA ASP A 187 -23.55 6.22 -11.82
C ASP A 187 -22.52 7.24 -11.33
N GLY A 188 -21.48 7.42 -12.16
CA GLY A 188 -20.30 8.22 -11.85
C GLY A 188 -19.37 7.49 -10.89
N VAL A 189 -18.86 8.18 -9.86
CA VAL A 189 -18.00 7.57 -8.80
C VAL A 189 -18.87 6.92 -7.69
N GLY A 190 -20.08 6.50 -8.04
CA GLY A 190 -21.12 6.21 -7.08
C GLY A 190 -21.02 4.83 -6.43
N VAL A 191 -20.85 3.81 -7.26
CA VAL A 191 -20.61 2.43 -6.82
C VAL A 191 -19.46 1.85 -7.61
N GLN A 192 -18.41 1.40 -6.92
CA GLN A 192 -17.34 0.65 -7.57
C GLN A 192 -17.84 -0.78 -7.83
N VAL A 193 -17.74 -1.23 -9.09
CA VAL A 193 -18.02 -2.63 -9.44
C VAL A 193 -16.99 -3.53 -8.76
N SER A 194 -17.46 -4.63 -8.15
CA SER A 194 -16.59 -5.53 -7.40
C SER A 194 -15.53 -6.16 -8.31
N GLY A 195 -14.27 -5.93 -7.96
CA GLY A 195 -13.10 -6.54 -8.59
C GLY A 195 -12.58 -7.77 -7.81
N ALA A 196 -13.33 -8.21 -6.80
CA ALA A 196 -12.88 -9.17 -5.79
C ALA A 196 -12.41 -10.49 -6.41
N ILE A 197 -13.18 -11.09 -7.32
CA ILE A 197 -12.86 -12.39 -7.93
C ILE A 197 -11.55 -12.33 -8.74
N LYS A 198 -11.35 -11.26 -9.52
CA LYS A 198 -10.12 -11.05 -10.31
C LYS A 198 -8.87 -10.92 -9.44
N LYS A 199 -9.02 -10.37 -8.23
CA LYS A 199 -7.93 -10.33 -7.24
C LYS A 199 -7.80 -11.65 -6.48
N ALA A 200 -8.91 -12.30 -6.17
CA ALA A 200 -8.96 -13.57 -5.46
C ALA A 200 -8.25 -14.68 -6.23
N SER A 201 -8.34 -14.68 -7.57
CA SER A 201 -7.61 -15.63 -8.43
C SER A 201 -6.09 -15.55 -8.32
N ARG A 202 -5.55 -14.50 -7.68
CA ARG A 202 -4.11 -14.27 -7.45
C ARG A 202 -3.72 -14.34 -5.97
N LEU A 203 -4.59 -14.85 -5.09
CA LEU A 203 -4.32 -14.89 -3.64
C LEU A 203 -3.05 -15.66 -3.30
N THR A 204 -2.82 -16.79 -3.96
CA THR A 204 -1.67 -17.68 -3.75
C THR A 204 -0.54 -17.43 -4.75
N SER A 205 -0.61 -16.37 -5.56
CA SER A 205 0.45 -16.04 -6.50
C SER A 205 1.72 -15.64 -5.76
N GLU A 206 2.84 -16.23 -6.16
CA GLU A 206 4.13 -16.00 -5.52
C GLU A 206 4.61 -14.57 -5.77
N ALA A 207 5.06 -13.89 -4.71
CA ALA A 207 5.70 -12.60 -4.84
C ALA A 207 7.15 -12.79 -5.33
N ASN A 208 7.61 -11.92 -6.25
CA ASN A 208 9.01 -11.86 -6.68
C ASN A 208 9.91 -11.44 -5.51
N GLN A 209 10.34 -12.41 -4.70
CA GLN A 209 11.21 -12.19 -3.55
C GLN A 209 12.51 -12.97 -3.66
N ALA A 210 13.56 -12.44 -3.04
CA ALA A 210 14.86 -13.08 -3.04
C ALA A 210 14.87 -14.40 -2.27
N VAL A 211 14.26 -14.40 -1.09
CA VAL A 211 14.18 -15.56 -0.21
C VAL A 211 12.72 -15.92 -0.01
N TYR A 212 12.40 -17.18 -0.28
CA TYR A 212 11.04 -17.69 -0.17
C TYR A 212 10.88 -18.38 1.19
N THR A 213 10.12 -17.76 2.10
CA THR A 213 9.81 -18.31 3.43
C THR A 213 8.29 -18.37 3.64
N LEU A 214 7.84 -19.32 4.46
CA LEU A 214 6.42 -19.47 4.76
C LEU A 214 5.80 -18.19 5.34
N ASN A 215 6.54 -17.47 6.19
CA ASN A 215 6.11 -16.19 6.74
C ASN A 215 5.86 -15.14 5.64
N THR A 216 6.75 -15.06 4.66
CA THR A 216 6.61 -14.14 3.54
C THR A 216 5.39 -14.50 2.69
N VAL A 217 5.19 -15.78 2.39
CA VAL A 217 4.04 -16.24 1.59
C VAL A 217 2.74 -15.94 2.32
N LEU A 218 2.64 -16.27 3.62
CA LEU A 218 1.46 -15.95 4.44
C LEU A 218 1.22 -14.43 4.51
N ALA A 219 2.26 -13.63 4.72
CA ALA A 219 2.12 -12.17 4.74
C ALA A 219 1.60 -11.64 3.38
N GLY A 220 2.10 -12.19 2.27
CA GLY A 220 1.63 -11.89 0.92
C GLY A 220 0.16 -12.28 0.72
N LEU A 221 -0.21 -13.49 1.13
CA LEU A 221 -1.58 -14.01 1.06
C LEU A 221 -2.57 -13.12 1.83
N PHE A 222 -2.28 -12.76 3.08
CA PHE A 222 -3.13 -11.90 3.88
C PHE A 222 -3.20 -10.45 3.35
N SER A 223 -2.10 -9.94 2.79
CA SER A 223 -2.09 -8.63 2.11
C SER A 223 -2.95 -8.63 0.84
N SER A 224 -2.90 -9.72 0.06
CA SER A 224 -3.77 -9.93 -1.11
C SER A 224 -5.23 -10.07 -0.68
N GLY A 225 -5.51 -10.84 0.38
CA GLY A 225 -6.83 -10.98 0.98
C GLY A 225 -7.45 -9.64 1.41
N ALA A 226 -6.72 -8.82 2.14
CA ALA A 226 -7.16 -7.48 2.52
C ALA A 226 -7.34 -6.53 1.30
N SER A 227 -6.70 -6.84 0.17
CA SER A 227 -6.88 -6.13 -1.10
C SER A 227 -8.10 -6.62 -1.89
N VAL A 228 -8.52 -7.87 -1.71
CA VAL A 228 -9.81 -8.41 -2.19
C VAL A 228 -10.94 -7.74 -1.40
N ALA A 229 -10.84 -7.71 -0.07
CA ALA A 229 -11.86 -7.10 0.81
C ALA A 229 -12.13 -5.64 0.47
N SER A 230 -11.12 -4.87 0.05
CA SER A 230 -11.30 -3.45 -0.30
C SER A 230 -11.93 -3.20 -1.67
N ASP A 231 -12.03 -4.23 -2.50
CA ASP A 231 -12.66 -4.15 -3.82
C ASP A 231 -14.07 -4.75 -3.80
N ASP A 232 -14.61 -5.05 -2.62
CA ASP A 232 -15.96 -5.57 -2.41
C ASP A 232 -16.71 -4.76 -1.33
N ILE A 233 -18.01 -4.97 -1.22
CA ILE A 233 -18.89 -4.32 -0.24
C ILE A 233 -18.72 -4.95 1.15
N THR A 234 -18.36 -6.24 1.21
CA THR A 234 -18.17 -7.00 2.44
C THR A 234 -16.79 -7.66 2.51
N ALA A 235 -16.17 -7.56 3.68
CA ALA A 235 -14.88 -8.18 3.97
C ALA A 235 -14.95 -9.69 4.26
N ILE A 236 -16.15 -10.24 4.51
CA ILE A 236 -16.33 -11.62 5.00
C ILE A 236 -15.83 -12.66 3.98
N PRO A 237 -16.28 -12.67 2.71
CA PRO A 237 -15.84 -13.70 1.76
C PRO A 237 -14.34 -13.64 1.52
N ALA A 238 -13.77 -12.44 1.44
CA ALA A 238 -12.35 -12.20 1.29
C ALA A 238 -11.53 -12.76 2.47
N TYR A 239 -12.00 -12.57 3.70
CA TYR A 239 -11.33 -13.13 4.88
C TYR A 239 -11.42 -14.66 4.90
N MET A 240 -12.60 -15.22 4.63
CA MET A 240 -12.83 -16.67 4.64
C MET A 240 -11.94 -17.40 3.64
N ILE A 241 -11.90 -16.96 2.37
CA ILE A 241 -11.03 -17.59 1.36
C ILE A 241 -9.55 -17.45 1.73
N THR A 242 -9.14 -16.32 2.33
CA THR A 242 -7.75 -16.10 2.73
C THR A 242 -7.34 -17.03 3.86
N VAL A 243 -8.18 -17.19 4.89
CA VAL A 243 -7.90 -18.10 6.01
C VAL A 243 -7.91 -19.56 5.55
N PHE A 244 -8.82 -19.93 4.66
CA PHE A 244 -8.87 -21.27 4.08
C PHE A 244 -7.60 -21.61 3.30
N GLU A 245 -7.15 -20.71 2.42
CA GLU A 245 -5.88 -20.89 1.70
C GLU A 245 -4.67 -20.89 2.63
N ALA A 246 -4.69 -20.09 3.71
CA ALA A 246 -3.62 -20.08 4.71
C ALA A 246 -3.53 -21.42 5.46
N ALA A 247 -4.68 -22.02 5.84
CA ALA A 247 -4.71 -23.35 6.46
C ALA A 247 -4.14 -24.42 5.52
N ASN A 248 -4.56 -24.43 4.24
CA ASN A 248 -4.03 -25.34 3.24
C ASN A 248 -2.52 -25.18 3.04
N LEU A 249 -2.02 -23.94 3.03
CA LEU A 249 -0.59 -23.68 2.95
C LEU A 249 0.15 -24.22 4.17
N LEU A 250 -0.35 -23.96 5.37
CA LEU A 250 0.24 -24.46 6.61
C LEU A 250 0.28 -25.99 6.66
N TRP A 251 -0.79 -26.69 6.26
CA TRP A 251 -0.81 -28.15 6.20
C TRP A 251 0.16 -28.73 5.18
N ARG A 252 0.40 -28.04 4.05
CA ARG A 252 1.38 -28.47 3.04
C ARG A 252 2.81 -28.31 3.55
N TYR A 253 3.10 -27.24 4.28
CA TYR A 253 4.44 -26.95 4.80
C TYR A 253 4.78 -27.73 6.07
N HIS A 254 3.79 -27.92 6.93
CA HIS A 254 3.91 -28.59 8.22
C HIS A 254 2.86 -29.71 8.31
N PRO A 255 3.10 -30.87 7.67
CA PRO A 255 2.16 -31.99 7.69
C PRO A 255 1.80 -32.45 9.10
N GLU A 256 2.66 -32.22 10.10
CA GLU A 256 2.37 -32.49 11.50
C GLU A 256 1.14 -31.73 12.03
N PHE A 257 0.79 -30.58 11.44
CA PHE A 257 -0.42 -29.83 11.80
C PHE A 257 -1.71 -30.52 11.37
N LEU A 258 -1.68 -31.49 10.45
CA LEU A 258 -2.85 -32.30 10.08
C LEU A 258 -3.34 -33.19 11.24
N THR A 259 -2.49 -33.43 12.25
CA THR A 259 -2.86 -34.21 13.43
C THR A 259 -3.55 -33.38 14.52
N MET A 260 -3.57 -32.05 14.36
CA MET A 260 -4.22 -31.12 15.28
C MET A 260 -5.69 -30.93 14.90
N SER A 261 -6.53 -30.47 15.84
CA SER A 261 -7.95 -30.22 15.55
C SER A 261 -8.16 -28.95 14.70
N ASP A 262 -9.34 -28.84 14.08
CA ASP A 262 -9.74 -27.65 13.32
C ASP A 262 -9.78 -26.40 14.21
N GLU A 263 -10.17 -26.55 15.48
CA GLU A 263 -10.16 -25.46 16.47
C GLU A 263 -8.74 -24.97 16.76
N TRP A 264 -7.77 -25.88 16.80
CA TRP A 264 -6.36 -25.54 16.99
C TRP A 264 -5.83 -24.74 15.80
N MET A 265 -6.10 -25.19 14.57
CA MET A 265 -5.69 -24.48 13.36
C MET A 265 -6.36 -23.11 13.26
N THR A 266 -7.64 -23.03 13.57
CA THR A 266 -8.40 -21.78 13.62
C THR A 266 -7.80 -20.82 14.66
N THR A 267 -7.49 -21.30 15.85
CA THR A 267 -6.87 -20.48 16.91
C THR A 267 -5.50 -19.96 16.48
N LEU A 268 -4.69 -20.79 15.82
CA LEU A 268 -3.39 -20.40 15.29
C LEU A 268 -3.50 -19.31 14.21
N LEU A 269 -4.47 -19.44 13.29
CA LEU A 269 -4.72 -18.45 12.22
C LEU A 269 -5.41 -17.17 12.73
N MET A 270 -5.97 -17.19 13.94
CA MET A 270 -6.44 -16.00 14.65
C MET A 270 -5.38 -15.36 15.54
N MET A 271 -4.18 -15.95 15.63
CA MET A 271 -3.06 -15.43 16.40
C MET A 271 -2.14 -14.61 15.49
N ASN A 272 -2.18 -13.28 15.62
CA ASN A 272 -1.30 -12.42 14.84
C ASN A 272 0.14 -12.43 15.39
N ARG A 273 1.06 -11.90 14.58
CA ARG A 273 2.48 -11.83 14.90
C ARG A 273 2.80 -11.09 16.20
N SER A 274 2.00 -10.09 16.57
CA SER A 274 2.23 -9.27 17.76
C SER A 274 2.06 -10.06 19.06
N ILE A 275 1.27 -11.14 19.07
CA ILE A 275 1.12 -12.07 20.20
C ILE A 275 1.83 -13.41 19.96
N GLY A 276 2.64 -13.49 18.90
CA GLY A 276 3.55 -14.60 18.66
C GLY A 276 3.09 -15.65 17.65
N GLY A 277 2.05 -15.36 16.87
CA GLY A 277 1.62 -16.22 15.77
C GLY A 277 2.32 -15.91 14.45
N TYR A 278 1.78 -16.48 13.37
CA TYR A 278 2.20 -16.19 12.01
C TYR A 278 1.85 -14.73 11.62
N PRO A 279 2.40 -14.19 10.51
CA PRO A 279 2.08 -12.84 10.00
C PRO A 279 0.69 -12.78 9.35
N VAL A 280 -0.33 -13.26 10.08
CA VAL A 280 -1.74 -13.22 9.71
C VAL A 280 -2.34 -11.85 10.04
N VAL A 281 -3.33 -11.45 9.25
CA VAL A 281 -4.10 -10.22 9.44
C VAL A 281 -5.49 -10.62 9.93
N LEU A 282 -5.94 -10.05 11.05
CA LEU A 282 -7.19 -10.45 11.70
C LEU A 282 -8.40 -9.81 10.99
N TYR A 283 -9.58 -10.42 11.12
CA TYR A 283 -10.81 -9.96 10.46
C TYR A 283 -11.11 -8.46 10.65
N PRO A 284 -10.96 -7.85 11.85
CA PRO A 284 -11.19 -6.41 12.01
C PRO A 284 -10.29 -5.54 11.13
N GLN A 285 -9.12 -6.02 10.75
CA GLN A 285 -8.19 -5.32 9.84
C GLN A 285 -8.56 -5.48 8.35
N PHE A 286 -9.38 -6.49 8.01
CA PHE A 286 -10.01 -6.61 6.69
C PHE A 286 -11.18 -5.61 6.56
N ALA A 287 -11.94 -5.42 7.64
CA ALA A 287 -13.04 -4.46 7.68
C ALA A 287 -12.56 -3.01 7.80
N LEU A 288 -11.52 -2.76 8.61
CA LEU A 288 -10.95 -1.44 8.83
C LEU A 288 -9.45 -1.42 8.58
N ARG A 289 -9.03 -0.62 7.60
CA ARG A 289 -7.61 -0.40 7.33
C ARG A 289 -6.96 0.46 8.42
N ALA A 290 -5.66 0.26 8.60
CA ALA A 290 -4.81 1.05 9.50
C ALA A 290 -5.17 0.98 10.99
N THR A 291 -5.48 -0.22 11.49
CA THR A 291 -5.52 -0.46 12.95
C THR A 291 -4.16 -0.11 13.57
N GLN A 292 -4.16 0.78 14.55
CA GLN A 292 -2.92 1.34 15.12
C GLN A 292 -2.20 0.38 16.06
N ASP A 293 -2.93 -0.37 16.89
CA ASP A 293 -2.36 -1.29 17.89
C ASP A 293 -2.79 -2.74 17.63
N THR A 294 -1.93 -3.48 16.94
CA THR A 294 -2.15 -4.89 16.60
C THR A 294 -2.03 -5.82 17.79
N LEU A 295 -1.32 -5.43 18.86
CA LEU A 295 -1.20 -6.23 20.08
C LEU A 295 -2.51 -6.22 20.85
N SER A 296 -3.08 -5.03 21.07
CA SER A 296 -4.40 -4.89 21.72
C SER A 296 -5.46 -5.67 20.94
N LEU A 297 -5.42 -5.60 19.60
CA LEU A 297 -6.33 -6.37 18.75
C LEU A 297 -6.16 -7.88 18.91
N GLY A 298 -4.92 -8.38 18.86
CA GLY A 298 -4.64 -9.80 19.04
C GLY A 298 -5.14 -10.31 20.39
N LEU A 299 -4.88 -9.57 21.47
CA LEU A 299 -5.34 -9.93 22.82
C LEU A 299 -6.86 -9.89 22.97
N SER A 300 -7.54 -8.91 22.34
CA SER A 300 -9.00 -8.84 22.32
C SER A 300 -9.61 -10.06 21.63
N VAL A 301 -9.08 -10.46 20.47
CA VAL A 301 -9.52 -11.67 19.76
C VAL A 301 -9.28 -12.92 20.59
N MET A 302 -8.10 -13.07 21.21
CA MET A 302 -7.82 -14.21 22.10
C MET A 302 -8.77 -14.25 23.30
N LYS A 303 -9.11 -13.10 23.90
CA LYS A 303 -10.10 -13.03 24.98
C LYS A 303 -11.47 -13.50 24.51
N HIS A 304 -11.91 -13.11 23.32
CA HIS A 304 -13.17 -13.60 22.74
C HIS A 304 -13.16 -15.10 22.48
N LEU A 305 -12.03 -15.68 22.06
CA LEU A 305 -11.88 -17.13 21.90
C LEU A 305 -11.92 -17.87 23.24
N LEU A 306 -11.34 -17.31 24.31
CA LEU A 306 -11.40 -17.91 25.66
C LEU A 306 -12.83 -18.02 26.22
N LEU A 307 -13.74 -17.13 25.81
CA LEU A 307 -15.16 -17.19 26.18
C LEU A 307 -15.92 -18.32 25.47
N ARG A 308 -15.30 -18.98 24.49
CA ARG A 308 -15.87 -20.10 23.73
C ARG A 308 -15.22 -21.41 24.20
N PRO A 309 -15.96 -22.33 24.85
CA PRO A 309 -15.38 -23.54 25.42
C PRO A 309 -14.55 -24.37 24.43
N GLN A 310 -14.99 -24.47 23.18
CA GLN A 310 -14.32 -25.24 22.13
C GLN A 310 -12.91 -24.75 21.76
N PHE A 311 -12.59 -23.46 21.98
CA PHE A 311 -11.28 -22.88 21.64
C PHE A 311 -10.38 -22.68 22.86
N ARG A 312 -10.92 -22.85 24.08
CA ARG A 312 -10.25 -22.47 25.32
C ARG A 312 -8.92 -23.20 25.52
N ASP A 313 -8.93 -24.52 25.33
CA ASP A 313 -7.73 -25.35 25.48
C ASP A 313 -6.68 -25.04 24.39
N CYS A 314 -7.13 -24.76 23.17
CA CYS A 314 -6.25 -24.32 22.08
C CYS A 314 -5.57 -22.99 22.40
N VAL A 315 -6.29 -22.01 22.96
CA VAL A 315 -5.70 -20.72 23.38
C VAL A 315 -4.71 -20.93 24.52
N TYR A 316 -5.02 -21.79 25.49
CA TYR A 316 -4.10 -22.13 26.58
C TYR A 316 -2.80 -22.77 26.08
N GLN A 317 -2.88 -23.60 25.04
CA GLN A 317 -1.72 -24.21 24.43
C GLN A 317 -0.89 -23.22 23.60
N LEU A 318 -1.53 -22.40 22.78
CA LEU A 318 -0.86 -21.58 21.76
C LEU A 318 -0.31 -20.26 22.30
N LEU A 319 -1.10 -19.52 23.10
CA LEU A 319 -0.76 -18.17 23.52
C LEU A 319 0.33 -18.17 24.60
N ASP A 320 1.53 -17.69 24.23
CA ASP A 320 2.69 -17.66 25.12
C ASP A 320 3.27 -16.25 25.24
N ILE A 321 2.78 -15.52 26.23
CA ILE A 321 3.30 -14.20 26.60
C ILE A 321 4.16 -14.36 27.84
N THR A 322 5.41 -14.74 27.61
CA THR A 322 6.44 -14.86 28.64
C THR A 322 7.62 -13.94 28.31
N ARG A 323 8.20 -13.32 29.34
CA ARG A 323 9.36 -12.45 29.19
C ARG A 323 10.56 -13.26 28.72
N PHE A 324 11.16 -12.85 27.62
CA PHE A 324 12.41 -13.43 27.15
C PHE A 324 13.60 -12.96 28.01
N SER A 325 14.59 -13.83 28.21
CA SER A 325 15.74 -13.56 29.10
C SER A 325 16.71 -12.52 28.53
N HIS A 326 16.85 -12.44 27.20
CA HIS A 326 17.74 -11.50 26.52
C HIS A 326 16.95 -10.44 25.78
N LEU A 327 16.82 -9.24 26.37
CA LEU A 327 16.07 -8.15 25.76
C LEU A 327 16.88 -7.45 24.66
N ASP A 328 16.37 -7.46 23.43
CA ASP A 328 16.87 -6.61 22.35
C ASP A 328 15.97 -5.38 22.16
N TYR A 329 16.39 -4.26 22.76
CA TYR A 329 15.69 -2.98 22.61
C TYR A 329 15.73 -2.41 21.19
N THR A 330 16.59 -2.93 20.31
CA THR A 330 16.57 -2.55 18.88
C THR A 330 15.23 -2.92 18.26
N GLN A 331 14.63 -4.03 18.68
CA GLN A 331 13.29 -4.44 18.26
C GLN A 331 12.24 -3.39 18.65
N LEU A 332 12.26 -2.90 19.89
CA LEU A 332 11.34 -1.86 20.37
C LEU A 332 11.50 -0.54 19.61
N ILE A 333 12.74 -0.15 19.33
CA ILE A 333 13.03 1.10 18.60
C ILE A 333 12.59 0.99 17.15
N LYS A 334 12.83 -0.14 16.48
CA LYS A 334 12.47 -0.32 15.07
C LYS A 334 10.98 -0.61 14.86
N ASP A 335 10.37 -1.34 15.79
CA ASP A 335 8.94 -1.66 15.81
C ASP A 335 8.32 -1.26 17.17
N PRO A 336 7.78 -0.03 17.28
CA PRO A 336 7.18 0.50 18.51
C PRO A 336 6.07 -0.36 19.11
N GLY A 337 5.36 -1.14 18.29
CA GLY A 337 4.24 -1.96 18.73
C GLY A 337 4.65 -3.28 19.37
N SER A 338 5.92 -3.67 19.24
CA SER A 338 6.45 -5.00 19.55
C SER A 338 6.58 -5.29 21.05
N ILE A 339 6.64 -6.58 21.36
CA ILE A 339 6.96 -7.12 22.67
C ILE A 339 8.06 -8.19 22.54
N PRO A 340 8.91 -8.38 23.57
CA PRO A 340 10.03 -9.31 23.53
C PRO A 340 9.54 -10.73 23.80
N LEU A 341 9.00 -11.37 22.76
CA LEU A 341 8.48 -12.72 22.81
C LEU A 341 9.60 -13.76 22.68
N ASN A 342 9.45 -14.88 23.39
CA ASN A 342 10.34 -16.02 23.28
C ASN A 342 10.01 -16.87 22.05
N ILE A 343 10.30 -16.32 20.87
CA ILE A 343 10.04 -16.94 19.57
C ILE A 343 11.38 -17.03 18.82
N PRO A 344 11.64 -18.10 18.05
CA PRO A 344 12.83 -18.19 17.22
C PRO A 344 13.04 -16.90 16.40
N PRO A 345 14.24 -16.29 16.41
CA PRO A 345 14.51 -15.11 15.62
C PRO A 345 14.46 -15.46 14.13
N GLN A 346 13.88 -14.57 13.33
CA GLN A 346 13.84 -14.74 11.89
C GLN A 346 15.22 -14.54 11.24
N PRO A 347 15.52 -15.23 10.13
CA PRO A 347 16.78 -15.08 9.41
C PRO A 347 17.13 -13.64 9.02
N GLU A 348 16.13 -12.80 8.74
CA GLU A 348 16.31 -11.39 8.35
C GLU A 348 16.76 -10.49 9.51
N ASN A 349 16.63 -10.95 10.77
CA ASN A 349 16.94 -10.17 11.97
C ASN A 349 18.35 -10.44 12.51
N PHE A 350 19.17 -11.27 11.84
CA PHE A 350 20.58 -11.41 12.22
C PHE A 350 21.33 -10.12 11.87
N THR A 351 21.73 -9.37 12.90
CA THR A 351 22.50 -8.14 12.72
C THR A 351 23.94 -8.36 13.15
N VAL A 352 24.87 -7.82 12.36
CA VAL A 352 26.29 -7.71 12.73
C VAL A 352 26.44 -6.65 13.81
N ALA A 353 27.31 -6.89 14.79
CA ALA A 353 27.62 -5.92 15.83
C ALA A 353 28.20 -4.64 15.21
N ASP A 354 27.68 -3.50 15.64
CA ASP A 354 28.08 -2.18 15.15
C ASP A 354 28.09 -1.21 16.35
N GLU A 355 29.25 -0.66 16.65
CA GLU A 355 29.47 0.18 17.83
C GLU A 355 28.65 1.48 17.79
N GLU A 356 28.48 2.08 16.60
CA GLU A 356 27.71 3.32 16.43
C GLU A 356 26.21 3.05 16.66
N LYS A 357 25.74 1.90 16.16
CA LYS A 357 24.37 1.42 16.36
C LYS A 357 24.06 1.23 17.86
N GLU A 358 24.99 0.64 18.59
CA GLU A 358 24.88 0.44 20.03
C GLU A 358 24.94 1.75 20.83
N ARG A 359 25.73 2.73 20.36
CA ARG A 359 25.75 4.09 20.95
C ARG A 359 24.41 4.79 20.77
N LEU A 360 23.89 4.87 19.54
CA LEU A 360 22.58 5.49 19.27
C LEU A 360 21.46 4.82 20.06
N LYS A 361 21.49 3.48 20.17
CA LYS A 361 20.52 2.73 20.98
C LYS A 361 20.54 3.18 22.45
N ARG A 362 21.73 3.33 23.05
CA ARG A 362 21.87 3.81 24.44
C ARG A 362 21.32 5.23 24.60
N ASP A 363 21.65 6.13 23.68
CA ASP A 363 21.20 7.52 23.71
C ASP A 363 19.67 7.61 23.60
N LEU A 364 19.05 6.85 22.69
CA LEU A 364 17.59 6.83 22.53
C LEU A 364 16.88 6.26 23.77
N LEU A 365 17.43 5.24 24.42
CA LEU A 365 16.84 4.64 25.63
C LEU A 365 16.96 5.53 26.88
N SER A 366 17.82 6.55 26.85
CA SER A 366 17.92 7.54 27.92
C SER A 366 16.69 8.47 28.00
N ILE A 367 15.90 8.58 26.92
CA ILE A 367 14.73 9.46 26.85
C ILE A 367 13.62 8.97 27.80
N LYS A 368 13.16 9.88 28.68
CA LYS A 368 12.07 9.67 29.65
C LYS A 368 11.02 10.79 29.57
N PRO A 369 9.72 10.47 29.62
CA PRO A 369 9.14 9.13 29.53
C PRO A 369 9.46 8.47 28.17
N THR A 370 9.59 7.14 28.15
CA THR A 370 9.99 6.44 26.94
C THR A 370 8.80 6.35 25.97
N ASN A 371 8.88 7.09 24.87
CA ASN A 371 7.90 7.04 23.78
C ASN A 371 8.52 6.34 22.55
N PRO A 372 8.22 5.05 22.30
CA PRO A 372 8.88 4.31 21.22
C PRO A 372 8.53 4.79 19.82
N LYS A 373 7.39 5.47 19.60
CA LYS A 373 7.10 6.11 18.30
C LYS A 373 8.10 7.23 18.02
N LEU A 374 8.45 8.02 19.04
CA LEU A 374 9.50 9.03 18.95
C LEU A 374 10.86 8.37 18.71
N LEU A 375 11.22 7.33 19.48
CA LEU A 375 12.50 6.63 19.31
C LEU A 375 12.66 6.06 17.89
N CYS A 376 11.61 5.44 17.35
CA CYS A 376 11.58 4.91 15.99
C CYS A 376 11.77 6.02 14.95
N LYS A 377 11.09 7.16 15.16
CA LYS A 377 11.22 8.30 14.26
C LYS A 377 12.64 8.88 14.29
N LEU A 378 13.23 9.06 15.46
CA LEU A 378 14.62 9.51 15.62
C LEU A 378 15.62 8.54 14.99
N TRP A 379 15.41 7.23 15.18
CA TRP A 379 16.20 6.19 14.52
C TRP A 379 16.16 6.32 13.00
N GLN A 380 14.96 6.42 12.41
CA GLN A 380 14.77 6.54 10.96
C GLN A 380 15.39 7.81 10.36
N LEU A 381 15.46 8.89 11.13
CA LEU A 381 16.03 10.17 10.71
C LEU A 381 17.55 10.25 10.90
N SER A 382 18.14 9.33 11.67
CA SER A 382 19.59 9.27 11.92
C SER A 382 20.37 8.76 10.71
N ASN A 383 21.69 9.01 10.70
CA ASN A 383 22.61 8.45 9.70
C ASN A 383 22.56 6.92 9.66
N ILE A 384 22.39 6.25 10.81
CA ILE A 384 22.23 4.80 10.91
C ILE A 384 20.94 4.35 10.21
N GLY A 385 19.82 5.03 10.46
CA GLY A 385 18.54 4.73 9.81
C GLY A 385 18.58 4.94 8.29
N VAL A 386 19.25 6.00 7.83
CA VAL A 386 19.49 6.25 6.40
C VAL A 386 20.36 5.14 5.80
N ARG A 387 21.45 4.75 6.46
CA ARG A 387 22.33 3.65 6.05
C ARG A 387 21.57 2.34 5.92
N GLU A 388 20.80 1.97 6.95
CA GLU A 388 19.96 0.76 6.94
C GLU A 388 18.90 0.81 5.83
N LYS A 389 18.31 1.97 5.55
CA LYS A 389 17.35 2.15 4.45
C LYS A 389 18.02 2.00 3.08
N VAL A 390 19.25 2.49 2.92
CA VAL A 390 20.02 2.31 1.69
C VAL A 390 20.34 0.83 1.51
N ILE A 391 20.94 0.17 2.51
CA ILE A 391 21.26 -1.26 2.49
C ILE A 391 20.00 -2.10 2.20
N GLY A 392 18.88 -1.79 2.84
CA GLY A 392 17.60 -2.48 2.67
C GLY A 392 17.07 -2.50 1.23
N LYS A 393 17.43 -1.50 0.39
CA LYS A 393 17.06 -1.50 -1.04
C LYS A 393 17.84 -2.55 -1.84
N PHE A 394 19.09 -2.83 -1.44
CA PHE A 394 19.96 -3.80 -2.11
C PHE A 394 19.70 -5.24 -1.64
N THR A 395 19.10 -5.42 -0.46
CA THR A 395 18.79 -6.76 0.08
C THR A 395 17.49 -7.37 -0.44
N THR A 396 16.54 -6.59 -0.97
CA THR A 396 15.21 -7.11 -1.36
C THR A 396 15.17 -7.80 -2.72
N SER A 397 16.12 -7.53 -3.63
CA SER A 397 16.10 -8.06 -5.01
C SER A 397 17.23 -9.06 -5.26
N ARG A 398 16.90 -10.24 -5.84
CA ARG A 398 17.89 -11.26 -6.24
C ARG A 398 18.98 -10.70 -7.14
N SER A 399 18.58 -9.92 -8.14
CA SER A 399 19.48 -9.36 -9.15
C SER A 399 20.42 -8.29 -8.58
N ILE A 400 20.03 -7.63 -7.49
CA ILE A 400 20.86 -6.61 -6.84
C ILE A 400 21.83 -7.26 -5.85
N GLN A 401 21.41 -8.31 -5.13
CA GLN A 401 22.31 -9.11 -4.29
C GLN A 401 23.39 -9.79 -5.14
N SER A 402 23.04 -10.36 -6.29
CA SER A 402 24.03 -10.98 -7.20
C SER A 402 25.04 -9.97 -7.76
N ALA A 403 24.61 -8.73 -8.02
CA ALA A 403 25.48 -7.67 -8.54
C ALA A 403 26.35 -7.02 -7.45
N SER A 404 25.89 -6.99 -6.20
CA SER A 404 26.56 -6.25 -5.10
C SER A 404 27.48 -7.10 -4.23
N LEU A 405 27.20 -8.40 -4.05
CA LEU A 405 27.92 -9.22 -3.09
C LEU A 405 29.03 -10.08 -3.70
N GLY A 406 29.10 -10.23 -5.03
CA GLY A 406 30.17 -10.94 -5.77
C GLY A 406 30.29 -12.45 -5.51
N THR A 407 29.86 -12.90 -4.34
CA THR A 407 29.76 -14.27 -3.87
C THR A 407 28.36 -14.45 -3.31
N TRP A 408 27.65 -15.46 -3.79
CA TRP A 408 26.43 -15.92 -3.14
C TRP A 408 26.73 -16.21 -1.67
N ILE A 409 25.87 -15.77 -0.75
CA ILE A 409 25.69 -16.53 0.50
C ILE A 409 25.36 -17.94 0.03
N ASP A 410 26.17 -18.94 0.40
CA ASP A 410 25.97 -20.34 0.01
C ASP A 410 24.48 -20.68 0.14
N GLU A 411 23.81 -20.88 -0.99
CA GLU A 411 22.35 -21.05 -1.07
C GLU A 411 21.91 -22.18 -0.14
N LYS A 412 22.76 -23.21 -0.03
CA LYS A 412 22.59 -24.33 0.88
C LYS A 412 22.56 -23.90 2.36
N SER A 413 23.46 -23.02 2.79
CA SER A 413 23.50 -22.49 4.16
C SER A 413 22.25 -21.68 4.50
N LEU A 414 21.78 -20.84 3.56
CA LEU A 414 20.57 -20.06 3.71
C LEU A 414 19.33 -20.96 3.81
N LEU A 415 19.17 -21.92 2.90
CA LEU A 415 18.07 -22.88 2.91
C LEU A 415 18.06 -23.73 4.19
N THR A 416 19.23 -24.16 4.65
CA THR A 416 19.36 -24.92 5.92
C THR A 416 18.93 -24.07 7.11
N THR A 417 19.28 -22.79 7.14
CA THR A 417 18.88 -21.86 8.21
C THR A 417 17.37 -21.65 8.23
N ILE A 418 16.75 -21.48 7.05
CA ILE A 418 15.30 -21.35 6.91
C ILE A 418 14.60 -22.64 7.38
N GLN A 419 15.05 -23.80 6.93
CA GLN A 419 14.45 -25.08 7.33
C GLN A 419 14.58 -25.33 8.84
N ALA A 420 15.72 -24.98 9.43
CA ALA A 420 15.91 -25.06 10.88
C ALA A 420 14.98 -24.11 11.64
N TYR A 421 14.75 -22.89 11.14
CA TYR A 421 13.77 -21.96 11.68
C TYR A 421 12.34 -22.53 11.59
N GLU A 422 11.93 -23.01 10.42
CA GLU A 422 10.59 -23.57 10.18
C GLU A 422 10.31 -24.77 11.09
N THR A 423 11.30 -25.64 11.29
CA THR A 423 11.19 -26.78 12.20
C THR A 423 11.09 -26.33 13.67
N ARG A 424 11.79 -25.26 14.06
CA ARG A 424 11.73 -24.73 15.44
C ARG A 424 10.38 -24.07 15.72
N ILE A 425 9.83 -23.34 14.75
CA ILE A 425 8.54 -22.66 14.93
C ILE A 425 7.38 -23.65 14.95
N SER A 426 7.39 -24.70 14.12
CA SER A 426 6.34 -25.73 14.13
C SER A 426 6.27 -26.46 15.49
N ARG A 427 7.43 -26.89 16.00
CA ARG A 427 7.55 -27.48 17.35
C ARG A 427 7.11 -26.52 18.46
N HIS A 428 7.39 -25.23 18.31
CA HIS A 428 6.99 -24.22 19.29
C HIS A 428 5.47 -24.14 19.44
N TYR A 429 4.71 -24.26 18.35
CA TYR A 429 3.24 -24.25 18.37
C TYR A 429 2.63 -25.56 18.89
N ILE A 430 3.22 -26.71 18.54
CA ILE A 430 2.70 -28.02 18.96
C ILE A 430 2.91 -28.27 20.45
N LYS A 431 4.03 -27.79 21.01
CA LYS A 431 4.39 -28.03 22.41
C LYS A 431 3.27 -27.57 23.35
N ALA A 432 2.82 -28.48 24.21
CA ALA A 432 1.85 -28.15 25.26
C ALA A 432 2.42 -27.09 26.23
N LYS A 433 1.64 -26.05 26.49
CA LYS A 433 1.99 -24.97 27.41
C LYS A 433 0.88 -24.85 28.46
N ASN A 434 1.26 -24.71 29.72
CA ASN A 434 0.34 -24.32 30.79
C ASN A 434 0.75 -22.92 31.24
N ARG A 435 -0.12 -21.92 31.04
CA ARG A 435 0.28 -20.52 31.17
C ARG A 435 -0.68 -19.71 32.06
N PRO A 436 -0.15 -18.95 33.03
CA PRO A 436 -0.96 -18.10 33.91
C PRO A 436 -1.51 -16.86 33.20
N PHE A 437 -0.87 -16.38 32.12
CA PHE A 437 -1.29 -15.17 31.41
C PHE A 437 -2.71 -15.27 30.83
N THR A 438 -3.08 -16.43 30.30
CA THR A 438 -4.40 -16.65 29.68
C THR A 438 -5.53 -16.52 30.70
N LYS A 439 -5.32 -16.95 31.96
CA LYS A 439 -6.25 -16.73 33.07
C LYS A 439 -6.39 -15.26 33.43
N VAL A 440 -5.30 -14.49 33.34
CA VAL A 440 -5.34 -13.03 33.55
C VAL A 440 -6.10 -12.36 32.41
N LEU A 441 -5.87 -12.77 31.17
CA LEU A 441 -6.55 -12.26 29.99
C LEU A 441 -8.06 -12.51 30.04
N GLU A 442 -8.46 -13.72 30.41
CA GLU A 442 -9.87 -14.14 30.53
C GLU A 442 -10.63 -13.27 31.53
N ASN A 443 -10.05 -13.03 32.71
CA ASN A 443 -10.69 -12.30 33.80
C ASN A 443 -10.47 -10.78 33.74
N CYS A 444 -9.74 -10.27 32.75
CA CYS A 444 -9.41 -8.86 32.70
C CYS A 444 -10.62 -8.01 32.29
N PRO A 445 -10.97 -6.94 33.03
CA PRO A 445 -12.08 -6.05 32.64
C PRO A 445 -11.74 -5.21 31.39
N CYS A 446 -10.47 -4.83 31.20
CA CYS A 446 -10.04 -3.94 30.12
C CYS A 446 -8.77 -4.46 29.43
N VAL A 447 -8.92 -4.98 28.21
CA VAL A 447 -7.80 -5.52 27.41
C VAL A 447 -6.73 -4.46 27.16
N THR A 448 -7.11 -3.20 26.95
CA THR A 448 -6.18 -2.09 26.73
C THR A 448 -5.27 -1.85 27.93
N ALA A 449 -5.84 -1.81 29.14
CA ALA A 449 -5.06 -1.64 30.36
C ALA A 449 -4.11 -2.83 30.60
N LEU A 450 -4.58 -4.05 30.36
CA LEU A 450 -3.72 -5.25 30.41
C LEU A 450 -2.61 -5.19 29.37
N THR A 451 -2.90 -4.71 28.15
CA THR A 451 -1.90 -4.59 27.07
C THR A 451 -0.78 -3.63 27.48
N GLN A 452 -1.14 -2.46 28.02
CA GLN A 452 -0.16 -1.49 28.53
C GLN A 452 0.73 -2.12 29.62
N LYS A 453 0.11 -2.71 30.64
CA LYS A 453 0.83 -3.37 31.75
C LYS A 453 1.74 -4.49 31.25
N THR A 454 1.28 -5.27 30.28
CA THR A 454 2.05 -6.36 29.67
C THR A 454 3.29 -5.82 28.96
N ARG A 455 3.16 -4.77 28.15
CA ARG A 455 4.31 -4.13 27.49
C ARG A 455 5.36 -3.65 28.49
N GLU A 456 4.93 -2.91 29.51
CA GLU A 456 5.84 -2.38 30.55
C GLU A 456 6.52 -3.49 31.34
N THR A 457 5.78 -4.56 31.67
CA THR A 457 6.32 -5.71 32.41
C THR A 457 7.36 -6.48 31.60
N LEU A 458 7.09 -6.71 30.31
CA LEU A 458 7.99 -7.48 29.44
C LEU A 458 9.25 -6.68 29.08
N TRP A 459 9.11 -5.40 28.76
CA TRP A 459 10.25 -4.53 28.45
C TRP A 459 10.99 -4.03 29.71
N GLY A 460 10.34 -4.03 30.88
CA GLY A 460 10.94 -3.56 32.13
C GLY A 460 11.10 -2.04 32.22
N ILE A 461 10.41 -1.27 31.37
CA ILE A 461 10.46 0.20 31.31
C ILE A 461 9.04 0.76 31.14
N PRO A 462 8.75 1.97 31.69
CA PRO A 462 7.49 2.65 31.44
C PRO A 462 7.41 3.12 29.98
N LEU A 463 6.27 2.94 29.33
CA LEU A 463 6.06 3.23 27.91
C LEU A 463 4.85 4.13 27.70
N GLU A 464 4.95 5.10 26.79
CA GLU A 464 3.82 6.01 26.50
C GLU A 464 3.45 6.06 25.01
N GLY A 465 2.16 6.33 24.74
CA GLY A 465 1.67 6.72 23.42
C GLY A 465 1.51 5.61 22.37
N ILE A 466 1.74 4.34 22.73
CA ILE A 466 1.58 3.19 21.80
C ILE A 466 0.26 2.47 21.99
N THR A 467 -0.12 2.18 23.25
CA THR A 467 -1.25 1.32 23.53
C THR A 467 -2.55 2.01 23.17
N MET A 468 -3.29 1.42 22.23
CA MET A 468 -4.56 1.95 21.78
C MET A 468 -5.66 0.90 21.95
N PRO A 469 -6.84 1.31 22.42
CA PRO A 469 -7.98 0.42 22.57
C PRO A 469 -8.52 -0.02 21.20
N THR A 470 -9.00 -1.27 21.15
CA THR A 470 -9.63 -1.83 19.97
C THR A 470 -11.06 -1.31 19.82
N LEU A 471 -11.58 -1.29 18.59
CA LEU A 471 -12.99 -0.93 18.37
C LEU A 471 -13.94 -2.00 18.92
N SER A 472 -13.56 -3.27 18.84
CA SER A 472 -14.35 -4.40 19.36
C SER A 472 -14.56 -4.33 20.87
N ASP A 473 -13.56 -3.83 21.62
CA ASP A 473 -13.68 -3.66 23.08
C ASP A 473 -14.39 -2.34 23.46
N LYS A 474 -14.37 -1.34 22.56
CA LYS A 474 -14.93 0.00 22.82
C LYS A 474 -16.40 0.17 22.46
N LEU A 475 -16.86 -0.54 21.44
CA LEU A 475 -18.18 -0.34 20.85
C LEU A 475 -19.04 -1.57 21.09
N ILE A 476 -20.25 -1.34 21.58
CA ILE A 476 -21.30 -2.35 21.70
C ILE A 476 -22.42 -1.92 20.77
N LEU A 477 -22.77 -2.79 19.82
CA LEU A 477 -23.92 -2.55 18.95
C LEU A 477 -25.22 -2.81 19.72
N LYS A 478 -26.10 -1.81 19.79
CA LYS A 478 -27.44 -1.91 20.37
C LYS A 478 -28.47 -1.34 19.41
N SER A 479 -29.69 -1.90 19.43
CA SER A 479 -30.84 -1.27 18.77
C SER A 479 -31.16 0.05 19.45
N TRP A 480 -31.59 1.05 18.68
CA TRP A 480 -31.99 2.36 19.20
C TRP A 480 -33.05 2.24 20.30
N ASP A 481 -34.02 1.34 20.13
CA ASP A 481 -35.10 1.12 21.10
C ASP A 481 -34.62 0.55 22.45
N ASN A 482 -33.39 0.05 22.51
CA ASN A 482 -32.79 -0.57 23.69
C ASN A 482 -31.70 0.31 24.33
N ILE A 483 -31.66 1.60 24.01
CA ILE A 483 -30.72 2.59 24.56
C ILE A 483 -31.43 3.40 25.64
N ASP A 484 -30.83 3.47 26.82
CA ASP A 484 -31.25 4.29 27.95
C ASP A 484 -30.79 5.75 27.79
N ASP A 485 -31.58 6.72 28.27
CA ASP A 485 -31.28 8.16 28.16
C ASP A 485 -29.89 8.54 28.70
N THR A 486 -29.38 7.77 29.66
CA THR A 486 -28.05 7.95 30.25
C THR A 486 -26.88 7.57 29.34
N THR A 487 -27.07 6.66 28.37
CA THR A 487 -26.01 6.25 27.43
C THR A 487 -26.01 7.04 26.13
N VAL A 488 -27.11 7.73 25.80
CA VAL A 488 -27.25 8.55 24.60
C VAL A 488 -26.09 9.53 24.39
N PRO A 489 -25.62 10.32 25.38
CA PRO A 489 -24.52 11.27 25.20
C PRO A 489 -23.18 10.63 24.82
N SER A 490 -23.02 9.32 25.10
CA SER A 490 -21.82 8.53 24.82
C SER A 490 -21.96 7.61 23.60
N SER A 491 -23.04 7.75 22.83
CA SER A 491 -23.36 6.88 21.71
C SER A 491 -22.99 7.49 20.35
N ILE A 492 -22.77 6.63 19.35
CA ILE A 492 -22.62 7.02 17.95
C ILE A 492 -23.85 6.49 17.21
N MET A 493 -24.72 7.39 16.76
CA MET A 493 -25.93 7.02 16.04
C MET A 493 -25.60 6.71 14.57
N LEU A 494 -25.98 5.53 14.12
CA LEU A 494 -25.92 5.13 12.71
C LEU A 494 -27.33 5.16 12.13
N GLY A 495 -27.67 6.24 11.43
CA GLY A 495 -28.94 6.37 10.71
C GLY A 495 -28.81 5.90 9.27
N TRP A 496 -29.76 5.10 8.81
CA TRP A 496 -29.86 4.71 7.41
C TRP A 496 -31.10 5.31 6.77
N SER A 497 -30.94 6.00 5.64
CA SER A 497 -32.04 6.57 4.86
C SER A 497 -32.30 5.69 3.63
N GLY A 498 -33.18 4.70 3.75
CA GLY A 498 -33.58 3.82 2.66
C GLY A 498 -34.63 2.79 3.09
N THR A 499 -35.36 2.20 2.14
CA THR A 499 -36.07 0.93 2.29
C THR A 499 -35.06 -0.18 1.98
N SER A 500 -35.01 -1.25 2.80
CA SER A 500 -33.97 -2.31 2.86
C SER A 500 -33.68 -3.10 1.57
N GLU A 501 -34.21 -2.67 0.43
CA GLU A 501 -34.22 -3.40 -0.85
C GLU A 501 -33.51 -2.67 -2.00
N LYS A 502 -32.99 -1.45 -1.82
CA LYS A 502 -32.18 -0.82 -2.87
C LYS A 502 -30.83 -1.55 -3.01
N ASN A 503 -30.56 -2.09 -4.19
CA ASN A 503 -29.30 -2.76 -4.51
C ASN A 503 -28.11 -1.81 -4.37
N CYS A 504 -27.43 -1.87 -3.23
CA CYS A 504 -26.16 -1.17 -2.97
C CYS A 504 -25.06 -1.50 -3.98
N PHE A 505 -25.25 -2.51 -4.83
CA PHE A 505 -24.40 -2.88 -5.96
C PHE A 505 -24.54 -1.97 -7.19
N TYR A 506 -25.65 -1.22 -7.32
CA TYR A 506 -25.95 -0.48 -8.55
C TYR A 506 -26.32 0.99 -8.32
N GLU A 507 -26.58 1.42 -7.08
CA GLU A 507 -26.97 2.80 -6.75
C GLU A 507 -26.04 3.44 -5.71
N ARG A 508 -25.56 4.67 -5.98
CA ARG A 508 -24.68 5.46 -5.09
C ARG A 508 -25.27 5.80 -3.72
N GLY A 509 -26.59 5.92 -3.65
CA GLY A 509 -27.29 6.54 -2.52
C GLY A 509 -27.13 8.08 -2.47
N PRO A 510 -27.96 8.77 -1.67
CA PRO A 510 -28.05 10.24 -1.67
C PRO A 510 -27.00 10.95 -0.81
N ARG A 511 -26.16 10.21 -0.07
CA ARG A 511 -25.22 10.78 0.91
C ARG A 511 -23.78 10.69 0.40
N THR A 512 -22.93 11.62 0.86
CA THR A 512 -21.49 11.57 0.57
C THR A 512 -20.82 10.50 1.43
N PRO A 513 -19.94 9.64 0.88
CA PRO A 513 -19.29 8.60 1.66
C PRO A 513 -18.28 9.16 2.66
N TYR A 514 -18.24 8.58 3.86
CA TYR A 514 -17.20 8.82 4.86
C TYR A 514 -16.04 7.85 4.65
N ILE A 515 -14.92 8.31 4.10
CA ILE A 515 -13.76 7.48 3.75
C ILE A 515 -12.71 7.44 4.89
N GLY A 516 -12.86 8.28 5.92
CA GLY A 516 -11.91 8.46 7.03
C GLY A 516 -10.96 9.65 6.83
N SER A 517 -9.94 9.75 7.67
CA SER A 517 -8.97 10.86 7.65
C SER A 517 -7.92 10.68 6.54
N GLN A 518 -7.66 11.73 5.77
CA GLN A 518 -6.54 11.82 4.82
C GLN A 518 -5.19 11.97 5.57
N THR A 519 -4.70 10.93 6.23
CA THR A 519 -3.27 10.88 6.55
C THR A 519 -2.50 10.73 5.24
N ARG A 520 -1.55 11.64 4.96
CA ARG A 520 -0.74 11.69 3.73
C ARG A 520 -0.41 10.27 3.23
N VAL A 521 -1.10 9.95 2.14
CA VAL A 521 -0.97 8.84 1.20
C VAL A 521 0.19 7.88 1.50
N ARG A 522 -0.11 6.66 1.99
CA ARG A 522 0.71 5.50 1.62
C ARG A 522 0.47 5.26 0.13
N THR A 523 1.13 6.03 -0.72
CA THR A 523 1.08 5.84 -2.17
C THR A 523 1.54 4.41 -2.43
N LYS A 524 0.87 3.66 -3.32
CA LYS A 524 1.46 2.43 -3.87
C LYS A 524 2.86 2.83 -4.34
N ARG A 525 3.88 2.40 -3.59
CA ARG A 525 5.26 2.82 -3.84
C ARG A 525 5.64 2.23 -5.19
N ALA A 526 6.08 3.08 -6.12
CA ALA A 526 6.63 2.62 -7.38
C ALA A 526 7.78 1.62 -7.09
N ALA A 527 7.93 0.60 -7.95
CA ALA A 527 8.93 -0.46 -7.77
C ALA A 527 10.38 0.07 -7.69
N LEU A 528 10.64 1.25 -8.25
CA LEU A 528 11.91 1.98 -8.13
C LEU A 528 11.66 3.38 -7.57
N GLN A 529 12.04 3.56 -6.30
CA GLN A 529 12.10 4.88 -5.69
C GLN A 529 13.55 5.38 -5.76
N VAL A 530 13.83 6.23 -6.77
CA VAL A 530 15.02 7.08 -6.78
C VAL A 530 14.95 7.94 -5.51
N LEU A 531 16.07 8.04 -4.79
CA LEU A 531 16.18 8.91 -3.62
C LEU A 531 15.68 10.31 -4.00
N GLU A 532 14.66 10.81 -3.32
CA GLU A 532 14.43 12.25 -3.31
C GLU A 532 15.64 12.86 -2.59
N VAL A 533 16.53 13.47 -3.36
CA VAL A 533 17.75 14.13 -2.88
C VAL A 533 17.41 15.35 -1.99
N GLY A 534 16.13 15.71 -1.83
CA GLY A 534 15.65 16.64 -0.79
C GLY A 534 15.62 16.09 0.65
N SER A 535 15.91 14.79 0.85
CA SER A 535 15.54 14.08 2.09
C SER A 535 16.27 14.47 3.38
N MET A 536 17.51 14.98 3.36
CA MET A 536 18.19 15.34 4.62
C MET A 536 17.67 16.64 5.23
N ILE A 537 17.43 17.68 4.41
CA ILE A 537 16.91 18.96 4.91
C ILE A 537 15.49 18.79 5.43
N GLU A 538 14.67 17.99 4.75
CA GLU A 538 13.32 17.66 5.24
C GLU A 538 13.35 16.82 6.52
N ASN A 539 14.29 15.87 6.63
CA ASN A 539 14.52 15.14 7.88
C ASN A 539 14.90 16.10 9.02
N ILE A 540 15.79 17.06 8.77
CA ILE A 540 16.18 18.09 9.74
C ILE A 540 15.00 18.98 10.12
N LYS A 541 14.19 19.43 9.17
CA LYS A 541 12.95 20.19 9.45
C LYS A 541 12.01 19.39 10.35
N THR A 542 11.81 18.11 10.05
CA THR A 542 11.00 17.20 10.87
C THR A 542 11.56 17.06 12.30
N LEU A 543 12.89 17.02 12.45
CA LEU A 543 13.53 17.00 13.77
C LEU A 543 13.31 18.32 14.54
N PHE A 544 13.40 19.47 13.86
CA PHE A 544 13.12 20.77 14.47
C PHE A 544 11.65 20.91 14.89
N GLU A 545 10.71 20.41 14.08
CA GLU A 545 9.31 20.32 14.46
C GLU A 545 9.13 19.44 15.70
N ALA A 546 9.76 18.26 15.72
CA ALA A 546 9.72 17.35 16.86
C ALA A 546 10.36 17.96 18.13
N LYS A 547 11.37 18.83 18.00
CA LYS A 547 11.98 19.55 19.13
C LYS A 547 10.94 20.38 19.91
N SER A 548 9.96 20.98 19.24
CA SER A 548 8.90 21.73 19.94
C SER A 548 7.98 20.84 20.79
N TRP A 549 7.95 19.53 20.51
CA TRP A 549 7.17 18.54 21.23
C TRP A 549 7.97 17.83 22.33
N VAL A 550 9.30 17.86 22.24
CA VAL A 550 10.23 17.24 23.21
C VAL A 550 10.85 18.33 24.07
N LYS A 551 10.37 18.49 25.30
CA LYS A 551 11.03 19.37 26.28
C LYS A 551 12.38 18.78 26.66
N ALA A 552 13.46 19.49 26.36
CA ALA A 552 14.76 19.17 26.95
C ALA A 552 14.70 19.51 28.44
N CYS A 553 15.18 18.62 29.32
CA CYS A 553 15.58 19.05 30.65
C CYS A 553 16.70 20.09 30.48
N GLU A 554 16.65 21.18 31.23
CA GLU A 554 17.60 22.31 31.16
C GLU A 554 19.06 21.94 31.51
N SER A 555 19.36 20.66 31.67
CA SER A 555 20.68 20.13 31.97
C SER A 555 21.07 19.09 30.92
N ASP A 556 21.93 19.54 29.98
CA ASP A 556 22.80 18.79 29.07
C ASP A 556 22.21 17.64 28.25
N VAL A 557 22.17 17.81 26.91
CA VAL A 557 22.98 17.04 25.93
C VAL A 557 22.70 17.61 24.53
N TYR A 558 23.71 18.27 23.95
CA TYR A 558 23.82 18.44 22.50
C TYR A 558 24.98 17.59 22.01
N VAL A 559 24.72 16.54 21.25
CA VAL A 559 25.67 16.09 20.23
C VAL A 559 24.90 15.56 19.02
N ILE A 560 24.84 16.36 17.96
CA ILE A 560 24.54 15.87 16.61
C ILE A 560 25.90 15.61 15.96
N TYR A 561 26.28 14.35 15.77
CA TYR A 561 27.40 14.04 14.89
C TYR A 561 26.90 14.12 13.44
N LEU A 562 27.59 14.94 12.64
CA LEU A 562 27.40 15.08 11.19
C LEU A 562 27.78 13.79 10.47
#